data_AF-W6R8J4-F1
#
_entry.id   AF-W6R8J4-F1
#
_cell.length_a   1.000
_cell.length_b   1.000
_cell.length_c   1.000
_cell.angle_alpha   90.00
_cell.angle_beta   90.00
_cell.angle_gamma   90.00
#
_symmetry.space_group_name_H-M   'P 1'
#
loop_
_entity.id
_entity.type
_entity.pdbx_description
1 polymer ?
#
loop_
_entity_poly.entity_id
_entity_poly.type
_entity_poly.pdbx_seq_one_letter_code
_entity_poly.pdbx_strand_id
1 'polypeptide(L)'
;MSLPTISRINPTSGPTTGGITAIISGTNLAGATTVTFGTVTAVPTSSTATTVSVVVPANTAGTVRVSVTTPNGTSTSIVNFTYAPIRTGFSLAYGDFLFDLPPLL
;
A
#
# COMPACT_ATOMS: atom_id res chain seq x y z
N MET A 1 -18.93 -9.98 -21.28
CA MET A 1 -18.35 -10.11 -19.93
C MET A 1 -16.85 -10.27 -20.08
N SER A 2 -16.09 -9.19 -19.95
CA SER A 2 -14.63 -9.24 -20.02
C SER A 2 -14.09 -9.18 -18.60
N LEU A 3 -13.18 -10.09 -18.24
CA LEU A 3 -12.56 -10.06 -16.93
C LEU A 3 -11.66 -8.81 -16.80
N PRO A 4 -11.62 -8.20 -15.61
CA PRO A 4 -10.66 -7.13 -15.35
C PRO A 4 -9.23 -7.65 -15.49
N THR A 5 -8.34 -6.81 -16.00
CA THR A 5 -6.91 -7.08 -16.00
C THR A 5 -6.17 -5.89 -15.41
N ILE A 6 -5.20 -6.18 -14.55
CA ILE A 6 -4.32 -5.17 -13.96
C ILE A 6 -2.97 -5.23 -14.68
N SER A 7 -2.44 -4.07 -15.04
CA SER A 7 -1.11 -3.93 -15.68
C SER A 7 -0.08 -3.40 -14.69
N ARG A 8 -0.43 -2.38 -13.89
CA ARG A 8 0.50 -1.72 -12.96
C ARG A 8 -0.24 -1.09 -11.78
N ILE A 9 0.46 -0.95 -10.67
CA ILE A 9 0.07 -0.12 -9.52
C ILE A 9 1.10 0.97 -9.29
N ASN A 10 0.66 2.17 -8.92
CA ASN A 10 1.51 3.30 -8.58
C ASN A 10 0.94 4.06 -7.36
N PRO A 11 1.72 4.23 -6.29
CA PRO A 11 3.07 3.71 -6.07
C PRO A 11 3.08 2.18 -5.85
N THR A 12 4.22 1.53 -6.09
CA THR A 12 4.42 0.08 -5.80
C THR A 12 4.82 -0.19 -4.35
N SER A 13 4.96 0.86 -3.54
CA SER A 13 5.32 0.76 -2.14
C SER A 13 4.70 1.87 -1.31
N GLY A 14 4.46 1.62 -0.02
CA GLY A 14 3.90 2.61 0.90
C GLY A 14 4.09 2.23 2.36
N PRO A 15 3.70 3.10 3.29
CA PRO A 15 3.83 2.86 4.72
C PRO A 15 2.91 1.73 5.19
N THR A 16 3.35 0.94 6.18
CA THR A 16 2.53 -0.09 6.86
C THR A 16 1.24 0.44 7.49
N THR A 17 1.19 1.74 7.82
CA THR A 17 -0.02 2.39 8.33
C THR A 17 -1.11 2.55 7.28
N GLY A 18 -0.80 2.34 5.99
CA GLY A 18 -1.72 2.68 4.91
C GLY A 18 -2.00 4.18 4.86
N GLY A 19 -3.12 4.55 4.24
CA GLY A 19 -3.58 5.93 4.13
C GLY A 19 -3.09 6.69 2.88
N ILE A 20 -2.26 6.05 2.05
CA ILE A 20 -1.85 6.61 0.77
C ILE A 20 -2.84 6.20 -0.34
N THR A 21 -3.02 7.08 -1.32
CA THR A 21 -3.80 6.75 -2.52
C THR A 21 -2.93 6.01 -3.52
N ALA A 22 -3.29 4.78 -3.84
CA ALA A 22 -2.69 3.99 -4.90
C ALA A 22 -3.58 4.01 -6.16
N ILE A 23 -2.94 4.18 -7.31
CA ILE A 23 -3.57 4.16 -8.62
C ILE A 23 -3.20 2.85 -9.31
N ILE A 24 -4.21 2.08 -9.66
CA ILE A 24 -4.09 0.81 -10.36
C ILE A 24 -4.54 1.03 -11.81
N SER A 25 -3.67 0.74 -12.76
CA SER A 25 -3.94 0.87 -14.20
C SER A 25 -4.11 -0.51 -14.85
N GLY A 26 -5.04 -0.63 -15.79
CA GLY A 26 -5.40 -1.89 -16.43
C GLY A 26 -6.49 -1.74 -17.49
N THR A 27 -7.29 -2.80 -17.69
CA THR A 27 -8.46 -2.77 -18.58
C THR A 27 -9.65 -3.50 -17.98
N ASN A 28 -10.87 -3.14 -18.39
CA ASN A 28 -12.13 -3.68 -17.86
C ASN A 28 -12.28 -3.52 -16.34
N LEU A 29 -11.71 -2.44 -15.78
CA LEU A 29 -11.76 -2.14 -14.34
C LEU A 29 -12.99 -1.29 -13.94
N ALA A 30 -13.89 -1.00 -14.88
CA ALA A 30 -15.08 -0.20 -14.65
C ALA A 30 -15.99 -0.88 -13.62
N GLY A 31 -16.38 -0.12 -12.58
CA GLY A 31 -17.23 -0.65 -11.52
C GLY A 31 -16.50 -1.57 -10.55
N ALA A 32 -15.18 -1.45 -10.40
CA ALA A 32 -14.47 -2.13 -9.32
C ALA A 32 -15.10 -1.80 -7.96
N THR A 33 -15.46 -2.85 -7.20
CA THR A 33 -16.12 -2.75 -5.89
C THR A 33 -15.17 -3.07 -4.75
N THR A 34 -14.13 -3.87 -5.00
CA THR A 34 -13.19 -4.28 -3.96
C THR A 34 -11.80 -4.45 -4.54
N VAL A 35 -10.79 -4.00 -3.80
CA VAL A 35 -9.38 -4.25 -4.08
C VAL A 35 -8.79 -4.98 -2.88
N THR A 36 -8.23 -6.16 -3.11
CA THR A 36 -7.61 -6.96 -2.06
C THR A 36 -6.10 -6.75 -2.08
N PHE A 37 -5.53 -6.31 -0.97
CA PHE A 37 -4.11 -6.17 -0.70
C PHE A 37 -3.64 -7.30 0.22
N GLY A 38 -3.25 -8.43 -0.37
CA GLY A 38 -2.87 -9.65 0.35
C GLY A 38 -4.06 -10.25 1.08
N THR A 39 -4.15 -10.00 2.38
CA THR A 39 -5.23 -10.46 3.27
C THR A 39 -6.22 -9.34 3.64
N VAL A 40 -5.94 -8.09 3.28
CA VAL A 40 -6.75 -6.93 3.65
C VAL A 40 -7.49 -6.40 2.44
N THR A 41 -8.81 -6.30 2.51
CA THR A 41 -9.65 -5.72 1.46
C THR A 41 -9.88 -4.24 1.67
N ALA A 42 -9.86 -3.46 0.59
CA ALA A 42 -10.15 -2.04 0.56
C ALA A 42 -11.20 -1.70 -0.50
N VAL A 43 -11.98 -0.64 -0.25
CA VAL A 43 -12.97 -0.14 -1.20
C VAL A 43 -12.30 0.94 -2.07
N PRO A 44 -12.33 0.83 -3.40
CA PRO A 44 -11.80 1.86 -4.29
C PRO A 44 -12.65 3.14 -4.18
N THR A 45 -11.99 4.29 -4.18
CA THR A 45 -12.66 5.61 -4.13
C THR A 45 -13.15 6.04 -5.51
N SER A 46 -12.50 5.58 -6.57
CA SER A 46 -12.92 5.80 -7.95
C SER A 46 -12.49 4.63 -8.82
N SER A 47 -13.36 4.23 -9.75
CA SER A 47 -13.05 3.20 -10.73
C SER A 47 -13.51 3.63 -12.12
N THR A 48 -12.64 3.46 -13.09
CA THR A 48 -12.88 3.69 -14.52
C THR A 48 -12.49 2.44 -15.30
N ALA A 49 -12.81 2.38 -16.59
CA ALA A 49 -12.49 1.21 -17.42
C ALA A 49 -10.99 0.86 -17.43
N THR A 50 -10.10 1.83 -17.23
CA THR A 50 -8.65 1.66 -17.31
C THR A 50 -7.90 1.97 -16.01
N THR A 51 -8.55 2.60 -15.05
CA THR A 51 -7.86 3.17 -13.89
C THR A 51 -8.72 3.06 -12.64
N VAL A 52 -8.15 2.59 -11.53
CA VAL A 52 -8.81 2.46 -10.23
C VAL A 52 -7.98 3.20 -9.19
N SER A 53 -8.61 4.13 -8.48
CA SER A 53 -8.03 4.81 -7.33
C SER A 53 -8.53 4.14 -6.06
N VAL A 54 -7.62 3.77 -5.16
CA VAL A 54 -7.94 3.11 -3.90
C VAL A 54 -7.01 3.61 -2.81
N VAL A 55 -7.56 3.79 -1.59
CA VAL A 55 -6.74 4.09 -0.42
C VAL A 55 -6.17 2.80 0.11
N VAL A 56 -4.85 2.72 0.20
CA VAL A 56 -4.14 1.53 0.70
C VAL A 56 -4.46 1.38 2.19
N PRO A 57 -4.98 0.22 2.63
CA PRO A 57 -5.28 -0.02 4.04
C PRO A 57 -4.00 -0.32 4.83
N ALA A 58 -4.06 -0.17 6.16
CA ALA A 58 -2.98 -0.57 7.05
C ALA A 58 -2.72 -2.08 6.95
N ASN A 59 -1.46 -2.48 6.83
CA ASN A 59 -1.06 -3.87 6.73
C ASN A 59 0.35 -4.08 7.31
N THR A 60 0.70 -5.33 7.57
CA THR A 60 2.03 -5.72 8.06
C THR A 60 3.10 -5.43 7.01
N ALA A 61 4.32 -5.12 7.46
CA ALA A 61 5.46 -4.92 6.57
C ALA A 61 5.71 -6.18 5.73
N GLY A 62 5.86 -6.00 4.42
CA GLY A 62 6.03 -7.11 3.49
C GLY A 62 5.52 -6.83 2.08
N THR A 63 5.87 -7.71 1.15
CA THR A 63 5.33 -7.67 -0.21
C THR A 63 4.00 -8.42 -0.25
N VAL A 64 2.93 -7.74 -0.63
CA VAL A 64 1.59 -8.32 -0.77
C VAL A 64 1.17 -8.36 -2.23
N ARG A 65 0.29 -9.30 -2.55
CA ARG A 65 -0.35 -9.41 -3.86
C ARG A 65 -1.63 -8.58 -3.90
N VAL A 66 -1.82 -7.81 -4.96
CA VAL A 66 -2.98 -6.94 -5.15
C VAL A 66 -3.85 -7.47 -6.28
N SER A 67 -5.13 -7.67 -5.99
CA SER A 67 -6.15 -8.10 -6.96
C SER A 67 -7.38 -7.19 -6.88
N VAL A 68 -8.02 -6.95 -8.03
CA VAL A 68 -9.25 -6.13 -8.12
C VAL A 68 -10.43 -7.05 -8.41
N THR A 69 -11.53 -6.85 -7.69
CA THR A 69 -12.81 -7.52 -7.91
C THR A 69 -13.83 -6.52 -8.44
N THR A 70 -14.46 -6.90 -9.54
CA THR A 70 -15.55 -6.17 -10.20
C THR A 70 -16.79 -7.05 -10.26
N PRO A 71 -17.99 -6.50 -10.56
CA PRO A 71 -19.18 -7.30 -10.84
C PRO A 71 -19.01 -8.31 -11.99
N ASN A 72 -18.05 -8.05 -12.89
CA ASN A 72 -17.72 -8.97 -14.00
C ASN A 72 -16.84 -10.15 -13.54
N GLY A 73 -16.27 -10.09 -12.34
CA GLY A 73 -15.35 -11.09 -11.78
C GLY A 73 -14.08 -10.47 -11.19
N THR A 74 -13.18 -11.34 -10.74
CA THR A 74 -11.86 -10.97 -10.18
C THR A 74 -10.80 -10.87 -11.28
N SER A 75 -9.85 -9.96 -11.10
CA SER A 75 -8.76 -9.76 -12.05
C SER A 75 -7.94 -11.02 -12.24
N THR A 76 -7.66 -11.35 -13.50
CA THR A 76 -6.77 -12.47 -13.84
C THR A 76 -5.30 -12.14 -13.59
N SER A 77 -4.93 -10.86 -13.72
CA SER A 77 -3.59 -10.37 -13.39
C SER A 77 -3.49 -9.89 -11.95
N ILE A 78 -2.29 -10.02 -11.39
CA ILE A 78 -1.96 -9.66 -10.00
C ILE A 78 -0.74 -8.74 -10.03
N VAL A 79 -0.73 -7.71 -9.19
CA VAL A 79 0.44 -6.83 -9.01
C VAL A 79 0.96 -6.90 -7.59
N ASN A 80 2.24 -6.58 -7.37
CA ASN A 80 2.84 -6.62 -6.05
C ASN A 80 2.92 -5.21 -5.46
N PHE A 81 2.62 -5.09 -4.17
CA PHE A 81 2.76 -3.86 -3.41
C PHE A 81 3.58 -4.11 -2.14
N THR A 82 4.56 -3.25 -1.87
CA THR A 82 5.47 -3.42 -0.74
C THR A 82 5.14 -2.45 0.39
N TYR A 83 4.77 -2.99 1.55
CA TYR A 83 4.63 -2.22 2.77
C TYR A 83 5.98 -2.02 3.44
N ALA A 84 6.46 -0.78 3.43
CA ALA A 84 7.65 -0.34 4.14
C ALA A 84 7.27 0.11 5.57
N PRO A 85 8.01 -0.33 6.61
CA PRO A 85 7.76 0.15 7.96
C PRO A 85 7.99 1.65 8.01
N ILE A 86 7.09 2.36 8.69
CA ILE A 86 7.40 3.72 9.12
C ILE A 86 8.57 3.61 10.11
N ARG A 87 9.67 4.32 9.84
CA ARG A 87 10.73 4.44 10.83
C ARG A 87 10.22 5.41 11.90
N THR A 88 9.46 4.92 12.86
CA THR A 88 9.05 5.67 14.07
C THR A 88 10.24 5.82 15.03
N GLY A 89 11.40 6.13 14.48
CA GLY A 89 12.63 6.36 15.21
C GLY A 89 12.89 7.86 15.28
N PHE A 90 12.11 8.58 16.08
CA PHE A 90 12.80 9.50 16.98
C PHE A 90 13.36 8.62 18.08
N SER A 91 14.56 8.08 17.86
CA SER A 91 15.33 7.49 18.94
C SER A 91 15.68 8.63 19.89
N LEU A 92 14.85 8.89 20.89
CA LEU A 92 15.30 9.54 22.11
C LEU A 92 16.23 8.54 22.77
N ALA A 93 17.48 8.46 22.30
CA ALA A 93 18.50 7.89 23.14
C ALA A 93 18.55 8.79 24.37
N TYR A 94 18.18 8.28 25.53
CA TYR A 94 18.53 8.92 26.79
C TYR A 94 20.04 8.71 27.03
N GLY A 95 20.88 9.08 26.06
CA GLY A 95 22.27 8.63 25.95
C GLY A 95 23.20 9.53 25.15
N ASP A 96 22.71 10.57 24.47
CA ASP A 96 23.58 11.58 23.85
C ASP A 96 24.04 12.70 24.81
N PHE A 97 23.69 12.64 26.10
CA PHE A 97 24.24 13.50 27.16
C PHE A 97 25.48 12.88 27.86
N LEU A 98 26.38 12.26 27.10
CA LEU A 98 27.73 11.96 27.58
C LEU A 98 28.54 13.28 27.63
N PHE A 99 28.28 14.12 28.63
CA PHE A 99 29.24 15.14 29.06
C PHE A 99 30.36 14.45 29.83
N ASP A 100 31.19 13.68 29.13
CA ASP A 100 32.43 13.20 29.72
C ASP A 100 33.56 14.19 29.41
N LEU A 101 34.12 14.77 30.49
CA LEU A 101 35.51 15.23 30.74
C LEU A 101 35.53 16.44 31.72
N PRO A 102 36.53 16.57 32.63
CA PRO A 102 36.97 15.72 33.75
C PRO A 102 36.78 16.44 35.12
N PRO A 103 37.12 15.85 36.29
CA PRO A 103 37.06 16.59 37.57
C PRO A 103 38.25 17.55 37.70
N LEU A 104 38.00 18.81 38.08
CA LEU A 104 39.03 19.70 38.61
C LEU A 104 39.00 19.61 40.14
N LEU A 105 40.16 19.25 40.70
CA LEU A 105 40.46 19.16 42.13
C LEU A 105 40.26 20.51 42.84
#